data_AF-A0A951Z6G1-F1
#
_entry.id   AF-A0A951Z6G1-F1
#
_cell.length_a   1.000
_cell.length_b   1.000
_cell.length_c   1.000
_cell.angle_alpha   90.00
_cell.angle_beta   90.00
_cell.angle_gamma   90.00
#
_symmetry.space_group_name_H-M   'P 1'
#
loop_
_entity.id
_entity.type
_entity.pdbx_description
1 polymer ?
#
loop_
_entity_poly.entity_id
_entity_poly.type
_entity_poly.pdbx_seq_one_letter_code
_entity_poly.pdbx_strand_id
1 'polypeptide(L)'
;MSAKWILASLAAVVASALVASPWNRDPKAVGRTESPDLSLAQGAPMAEGVVFEDRNRNGRRDPGERGIAGVRVSNQRVFDTTDSQGRWRLPYDDDTIFFVVKPAGYMTPVDEQQLPKFYYVHKPNGSPKTRFGGLEPTGPLPKSIDFALYKTKEPEKFQALFFGDTQSRNLREIDYLTRTIIEPLRGSDAAFGVTLGDILFDDLSIFQQHNEAIALIGIPWYNVLGNHDINYDAVHDHESGETFHRFYGPNYYSFEYGKAHFVALDNVWWMHGTTQSDGRGRYKGSIGVRQLEWLKKDLALVPQDRLVVLTMHIPLMDTEEKKEILELLSQRPYTLSVAAHTHFQQHHFLGEEHGHKGKKPHHHLVNVTTCGSWWQGSPDNYGIPHSTMRDGAPRGYSIFTFDGNQYSIEFRAAGKPAAHQMNIYLPDEVKSVDVAKTDVLVNVFGGSEKSKVEMRFGEKGQWIEMTRTPMKDPAYEAMVEKDRALTTP
;
A
#
# COMPACT_ATOMS: atom_id res chain seq x y z
N MET A 1 -33.22 6.00 -24.98
CA MET A 1 -32.43 5.50 -23.86
C MET A 1 -31.63 6.64 -23.28
N SER A 2 -31.63 6.78 -21.95
CA SER A 2 -30.57 7.52 -21.29
C SER A 2 -29.43 6.53 -21.00
N ALA A 3 -28.20 6.94 -21.28
CA ALA A 3 -27.02 6.11 -21.08
C ALA A 3 -26.27 6.69 -19.88
N LYS A 4 -26.13 5.91 -18.81
CA LYS A 4 -25.44 6.36 -17.60
C LYS A 4 -24.35 5.35 -17.23
N TRP A 5 -23.24 5.83 -16.70
CA TRP A 5 -22.25 4.95 -16.08
C TRP A 5 -22.04 5.33 -14.63
N ILE A 6 -21.87 4.32 -13.79
CA ILE A 6 -21.79 4.41 -12.34
C ILE A 6 -20.38 4.85 -11.98
N LEU A 7 -20.27 6.01 -11.33
CA LEU A 7 -19.10 6.30 -10.52
C LEU A 7 -19.46 5.88 -9.11
N ALA A 8 -18.71 4.92 -8.54
CA ALA A 8 -18.90 4.49 -7.16
C ALA A 8 -18.74 5.67 -6.21
N SER A 9 -19.86 6.25 -5.85
CA SER A 9 -19.94 7.36 -4.92
C SER A 9 -21.21 7.18 -4.14
N LEU A 10 -21.01 7.18 -2.83
CA LEU A 10 -21.89 6.71 -1.75
C LEU A 10 -21.88 5.20 -1.58
N ALA A 11 -20.90 4.77 -0.77
CA ALA A 11 -21.03 3.57 0.04
C ALA A 11 -22.45 3.53 0.63
N ALA A 12 -23.18 2.46 0.34
CA ALA A 12 -24.33 2.11 1.13
C ALA A 12 -23.86 1.88 2.56
N VAL A 13 -24.12 2.84 3.45
CA VAL A 13 -24.19 2.59 4.88
C VAL A 13 -25.32 1.58 5.05
N VAL A 14 -24.96 0.30 5.05
CA VAL A 14 -25.85 -0.74 5.56
C VAL A 14 -25.15 -1.34 6.76
N ALA A 15 -25.85 -1.26 7.88
CA ALA A 15 -25.35 -1.52 9.21
C ALA A 15 -24.76 -2.93 9.36
N SER A 16 -23.44 -2.99 9.34
CA SER A 16 -22.63 -3.88 10.17
C SER A 16 -21.56 -2.97 10.77
N ALA A 17 -21.74 -2.64 12.06
CA ALA A 17 -20.90 -1.72 12.84
C ALA A 17 -20.59 -0.37 12.14
N LEU A 18 -21.46 0.60 12.37
CA LEU A 18 -21.12 2.01 12.29
C LEU A 18 -19.84 2.28 13.11
N VAL A 19 -18.68 2.30 12.45
CA VAL A 19 -17.70 3.35 12.75
C VAL A 19 -18.22 4.58 12.01
N ALA A 20 -19.25 5.19 12.58
CA ALA A 20 -19.57 6.57 12.25
C ALA A 20 -18.28 7.36 12.52
N SER A 21 -17.71 8.01 11.51
CA SER A 21 -16.67 9.00 11.76
C SER A 21 -17.31 10.09 12.62
N PRO A 22 -16.83 10.35 13.85
CA PRO A 22 -17.04 11.63 14.48
C PRO A 22 -15.72 12.36 14.27
N TRP A 23 -15.54 12.99 13.11
CA TRP A 23 -14.66 14.17 13.03
C TRP A 23 -15.33 15.31 13.82
N ASN A 24 -15.53 15.09 15.11
CA ASN A 24 -15.83 16.13 16.06
C ASN A 24 -14.50 16.46 16.72
N ARG A 25 -13.96 17.62 16.37
CA ARG A 25 -12.79 18.20 17.02
C ARG A 25 -13.11 18.32 18.51
N ASP A 26 -12.53 17.45 19.32
CA ASP A 26 -12.25 17.78 20.72
C ASP A 26 -10.82 18.34 20.76
N PRO A 27 -10.62 19.66 20.97
CA PRO A 27 -9.30 20.27 21.02
C PRO A 27 -8.47 19.86 22.25
N LYS A 28 -8.97 18.96 23.11
CA LYS A 28 -8.39 18.70 24.43
C LYS A 28 -8.19 17.22 24.80
N ALA A 29 -8.12 16.30 23.83
CA ALA A 29 -7.76 14.91 24.10
C ALA A 29 -6.22 14.70 24.03
N VAL A 30 -5.62 14.66 25.23
CA VAL A 30 -4.34 13.99 25.59
C VAL A 30 -3.06 14.48 24.88
N GLY A 31 -2.34 15.34 25.61
CA GLY A 31 -0.89 15.22 25.80
C GLY A 31 0.00 15.11 24.56
N ARG A 32 0.28 16.25 23.93
CA ARG A 32 1.50 16.42 23.13
C ARG A 32 2.73 16.23 24.02
N THR A 33 3.46 15.14 23.86
CA THR A 33 4.91 15.06 24.14
C THR A 33 5.54 13.91 23.35
N GLU A 34 5.55 13.98 22.02
CA GLU A 34 6.79 13.59 21.34
C GLU A 34 7.65 14.86 21.33
N SER A 35 8.72 14.85 22.13
CA SER A 35 9.74 15.89 22.07
C SER A 35 10.28 15.94 20.63
N PRO A 36 10.39 17.12 20.00
CA PRO A 36 10.85 17.27 18.62
C PRO A 36 12.37 17.09 18.47
N ASP A 37 12.97 16.14 19.19
CA ASP A 37 14.40 15.82 19.01
C ASP A 37 14.55 14.97 17.74
N LEU A 38 14.43 15.66 16.60
CA LEU A 38 14.42 15.15 15.22
C LEU A 38 15.82 14.70 14.74
N SER A 39 16.80 14.72 15.65
CA SER A 39 18.12 14.13 15.57
C SER A 39 18.41 13.51 16.93
N LEU A 40 19.02 12.33 16.97
CA LEU A 40 19.61 11.86 18.22
C LEU A 40 20.55 12.95 18.79
N ALA A 41 20.47 13.20 20.09
CA ALA A 41 21.18 14.30 20.76
C ALA A 41 22.66 14.40 20.37
N GLN A 42 23.23 15.61 20.40
CA GLN A 42 24.68 15.79 20.22
C GLN A 42 25.45 14.87 21.17
N GLY A 43 26.27 13.96 20.62
CA GLY A 43 27.01 12.95 21.39
C GLY A 43 26.41 11.54 21.39
N ALA A 44 25.31 11.30 20.67
CA ALA A 44 24.80 9.94 20.46
C ALA A 44 25.87 9.02 19.84
N PRO A 45 25.89 7.73 20.21
CA PRO A 45 26.80 6.78 19.60
C PRO A 45 26.49 6.65 18.11
N MET A 46 27.51 6.30 17.33
CA MET A 46 27.42 6.27 15.88
C MET A 46 27.62 4.83 15.40
N ALA A 47 26.68 4.35 14.60
CA ALA A 47 26.80 3.13 13.83
C ALA A 47 27.49 3.44 12.51
N GLU A 48 28.22 2.45 12.01
CA GLU A 48 28.96 2.57 10.77
C GLU A 48 28.87 1.27 9.97
N GLY A 49 29.08 1.38 8.68
CA GLY A 49 28.87 0.28 7.77
C GLY A 49 29.31 0.59 6.35
N VAL A 50 29.18 -0.40 5.47
CA VAL A 50 29.54 -0.27 4.06
C VAL A 50 28.42 -0.76 3.14
N VAL A 51 28.03 0.06 2.16
CA VAL A 51 27.26 -0.41 1.01
C VAL A 51 28.24 -0.91 -0.05
N PHE A 52 28.10 -2.15 -0.52
CA PHE A 52 29.05 -2.78 -1.43
C PHE A 52 28.39 -3.51 -2.60
N GLU A 53 29.15 -3.63 -3.69
CA GLU A 53 28.75 -4.42 -4.86
C GLU A 53 29.02 -5.90 -4.59
N ASP A 54 27.96 -6.61 -4.18
CA ASP A 54 27.94 -8.06 -3.96
C ASP A 54 27.90 -8.78 -5.31
N ARG A 55 29.07 -9.18 -5.79
CA ARG A 55 29.26 -9.74 -7.14
C ARG A 55 28.91 -11.21 -7.21
N ASN A 56 29.06 -11.93 -6.11
CA ASN A 56 28.78 -13.36 -6.04
C ASN A 56 27.39 -13.66 -5.44
N ARG A 57 26.66 -12.63 -4.98
CA ARG A 57 25.30 -12.68 -4.44
C ARG A 57 25.19 -13.50 -3.17
N ASN A 58 26.23 -13.52 -2.34
CA ASN A 58 26.23 -14.25 -1.07
C ASN A 58 25.81 -13.40 0.14
N GLY A 59 25.57 -12.10 -0.05
CA GLY A 59 25.17 -11.15 0.98
C GLY A 59 26.29 -10.77 1.96
N ARG A 60 27.54 -11.16 1.70
CA ARG A 60 28.71 -10.90 2.55
C ARG A 60 29.76 -10.15 1.77
N ARG A 61 30.36 -9.15 2.40
CA ARG A 61 31.41 -8.37 1.76
C ARG A 61 32.70 -9.18 1.66
N ASP A 62 33.05 -9.60 0.45
CA ASP A 62 34.26 -10.39 0.17
C ASP A 62 35.46 -9.54 -0.29
N PRO A 63 36.70 -10.05 -0.16
CA PRO A 63 37.88 -9.38 -0.72
C PRO A 63 37.72 -9.11 -2.23
N GLY A 64 37.85 -7.84 -2.61
CA GLY A 64 37.71 -7.40 -4.00
C GLY A 64 36.33 -6.85 -4.38
N GLU A 65 35.34 -6.99 -3.50
CA GLU A 65 34.05 -6.32 -3.62
C GLU A 65 34.17 -4.87 -3.21
N ARG A 66 33.82 -3.98 -4.15
CA ARG A 66 34.02 -2.56 -4.01
C ARG A 66 32.84 -1.94 -3.28
N GLY A 67 33.12 -0.96 -2.43
CA GLY A 67 32.08 -0.09 -1.92
C GLY A 67 31.41 0.70 -3.04
N ILE A 68 30.13 1.03 -2.85
CA ILE A 68 29.33 1.81 -3.80
C ILE A 68 29.17 3.21 -3.22
N ALA A 69 29.65 4.22 -3.94
CA ALA A 69 29.57 5.62 -3.53
C ALA A 69 28.21 6.24 -3.88
N GLY A 70 27.82 7.30 -3.15
CA GLY A 70 26.61 8.07 -3.44
C GLY A 70 25.29 7.36 -3.09
N VAL A 71 25.32 6.22 -2.40
CA VAL A 71 24.11 5.51 -1.94
C VAL A 71 23.61 6.14 -0.64
N ARG A 72 22.31 6.34 -0.54
CA ARG A 72 21.67 6.88 0.66
C ARG A 72 21.41 5.76 1.68
N VAL A 73 21.73 6.02 2.94
CA VAL A 73 21.43 5.15 4.08
C VAL A 73 20.67 5.96 5.11
N SER A 74 19.66 5.37 5.74
CA SER A 74 18.77 6.06 6.68
C SER A 74 18.55 5.25 7.94
N ASN A 75 18.31 5.95 9.06
CA ASN A 75 17.90 5.37 10.34
C ASN A 75 16.47 5.76 10.73
N GLN A 76 15.62 6.04 9.73
CA GLN A 76 14.26 6.57 9.89
C GLN A 76 14.18 8.00 10.47
N ARG A 77 15.30 8.67 10.77
CA ARG A 77 15.33 10.06 11.28
C ARG A 77 16.18 10.98 10.42
N VAL A 78 17.35 10.51 10.01
CA VAL A 78 18.32 11.23 9.18
C VAL A 78 18.89 10.33 8.10
N PHE A 79 19.51 10.95 7.10
CA PHE A 79 20.19 10.27 6.01
C PHE A 79 21.70 10.54 6.06
N ASP A 80 22.47 9.54 5.65
CA ASP A 80 23.87 9.70 5.27
C ASP A 80 24.04 9.24 3.81
N THR A 81 25.11 9.71 3.15
CA THR A 81 25.45 9.32 1.78
C THR A 81 26.82 8.70 1.76
N THR A 82 26.91 7.48 1.24
CA THR A 82 28.14 6.70 1.27
C THR A 82 29.29 7.40 0.54
N ASP A 83 30.49 7.35 1.14
CA ASP A 83 31.71 7.91 0.55
C ASP A 83 32.25 7.09 -0.64
N SER A 84 33.41 7.47 -1.18
CA SER A 84 34.07 6.78 -2.31
C SER A 84 34.39 5.30 -2.07
N GLN A 85 34.38 4.85 -0.81
CA GLN A 85 34.62 3.47 -0.39
C GLN A 85 33.34 2.78 0.10
N GLY A 86 32.17 3.39 -0.13
CA GLY A 86 30.87 2.88 0.28
C GLY A 86 30.55 3.04 1.76
N ARG A 87 31.37 3.76 2.53
CA ARG A 87 31.18 3.87 3.99
C ARG A 87 30.10 4.89 4.33
N TRP A 88 29.31 4.58 5.34
CA TRP A 88 28.30 5.46 5.93
C TRP A 88 28.41 5.46 7.46
N ARG A 89 27.86 6.50 8.09
CA ARG A 89 27.84 6.67 9.55
C ARG A 89 26.58 7.40 10.01
N LEU A 90 25.78 6.76 10.87
CA LEU A 90 24.51 7.28 11.37
C LEU A 90 24.43 7.18 12.90
N PRO A 91 23.79 8.13 13.59
CA PRO A 91 23.61 8.04 15.03
C PRO A 91 22.58 6.94 15.37
N TYR A 92 22.67 6.37 16.57
CA TYR A 92 21.70 5.38 17.05
C TYR A 92 21.42 5.44 18.55
N ASP A 93 20.32 4.80 18.94
CA ASP A 93 19.94 4.43 20.30
C ASP A 93 19.58 2.92 20.33
N ASP A 94 19.13 2.41 21.47
CA ASP A 94 18.76 0.99 21.64
C ASP A 94 17.46 0.60 20.89
N ASP A 95 16.91 1.47 20.05
CA ASP A 95 15.76 1.20 19.19
C ASP A 95 15.90 1.92 17.83
N THR A 96 16.81 1.41 17.01
CA THR A 96 17.15 2.02 15.72
C THR A 96 17.13 0.98 14.60
N ILE A 97 16.40 1.27 13.52
CA ILE A 97 16.42 0.50 12.27
C ILE A 97 17.22 1.27 11.23
N PHE A 98 18.30 0.67 10.73
CA PHE A 98 19.08 1.20 9.61
C PHE A 98 18.66 0.53 8.32
N PHE A 99 18.57 1.27 7.23
CA PHE A 99 18.28 0.70 5.92
C PHE A 99 18.96 1.46 4.79
N VAL A 100 19.29 0.74 3.73
CA VAL A 100 19.80 1.31 2.49
C VAL A 100 18.63 1.71 1.59
N VAL A 101 18.66 2.93 1.06
CA VAL A 101 17.77 3.33 -0.04
C VAL A 101 18.34 2.69 -1.30
N LYS A 102 17.73 1.58 -1.70
CA LYS A 102 18.13 0.85 -2.90
C LYS A 102 18.15 1.81 -4.11
N PRO A 103 19.32 2.06 -4.74
CA PRO A 103 19.42 3.01 -5.85
C PRO A 103 19.03 2.37 -7.18
N ALA A 104 18.68 3.19 -8.17
CA ALA A 104 18.46 2.69 -9.54
C ALA A 104 19.72 2.00 -10.11
N GLY A 105 19.52 0.93 -10.88
CA GLY A 105 20.58 0.11 -11.51
C GLY A 105 21.18 -0.96 -10.59
N TYR A 106 20.66 -1.10 -9.37
CA TYR A 106 21.06 -2.11 -8.40
C TYR A 106 19.84 -2.87 -7.92
N MET A 107 20.01 -3.94 -7.15
CA MET A 107 18.97 -4.60 -6.37
C MET A 107 19.55 -5.09 -5.06
N THR A 108 18.69 -5.20 -4.05
CA THR A 108 19.00 -5.86 -2.79
C THR A 108 18.84 -7.37 -2.96
N PRO A 109 19.58 -8.20 -2.20
CA PRO A 109 19.23 -9.59 -2.01
C PRO A 109 17.79 -9.73 -1.48
N VAL A 110 17.20 -10.90 -1.67
CA VAL A 110 15.92 -11.29 -1.06
C VAL A 110 16.12 -12.54 -0.22
N ASP A 111 15.20 -12.80 0.72
CA ASP A 111 15.12 -14.09 1.41
C ASP A 111 14.32 -15.13 0.61
N GLU A 112 14.05 -16.27 1.26
CA GLU A 112 13.28 -17.38 0.66
C GLU A 112 11.81 -17.00 0.41
N GLN A 113 11.30 -15.99 1.12
CA GLN A 113 9.97 -15.43 0.95
C GLN A 113 9.92 -14.23 -0.02
N GLN A 114 11.00 -14.00 -0.78
CA GLN A 114 11.15 -12.86 -1.69
C GLN A 114 11.10 -11.47 -1.01
N LEU A 115 11.32 -11.40 0.31
CA LEU A 115 11.40 -10.14 1.02
C LEU A 115 12.79 -9.51 0.86
N PRO A 116 12.89 -8.23 0.46
CA PRO A 116 14.16 -7.53 0.33
C PRO A 116 14.98 -7.48 1.64
N LYS A 117 16.27 -7.81 1.57
CA LYS A 117 17.24 -7.70 2.67
C LYS A 117 17.99 -6.37 2.59
N PHE A 118 17.34 -5.30 3.02
CA PHE A 118 17.85 -3.93 2.88
C PHE A 118 18.03 -3.17 4.21
N TYR A 119 17.84 -3.85 5.34
CA TYR A 119 17.86 -3.24 6.66
C TYR A 119 18.61 -4.07 7.71
N TYR A 120 18.95 -3.41 8.81
CA TYR A 120 19.44 -4.01 10.05
C TYR A 120 18.72 -3.34 11.22
N VAL A 121 18.20 -4.13 12.15
CA VAL A 121 17.55 -3.63 13.36
C VAL A 121 18.52 -3.72 14.53
N HIS A 122 18.72 -2.60 15.23
CA HIS A 122 19.42 -2.56 16.51
C HIS A 122 18.40 -2.38 17.63
N LYS A 123 18.14 -3.48 18.35
CA LYS A 123 17.28 -3.53 19.53
C LYS A 123 17.90 -4.52 20.53
N PRO A 124 18.97 -4.12 21.26
CA PRO A 124 19.80 -5.05 22.03
C PRO A 124 19.02 -5.80 23.10
N ASN A 125 17.90 -5.26 23.57
CA ASN A 125 17.04 -5.86 24.59
C ASN A 125 15.80 -6.57 24.02
N GLY A 126 15.61 -6.57 22.70
CA GLY A 126 14.43 -7.11 22.03
C GLY A 126 13.19 -6.24 22.21
N SER A 127 12.10 -6.64 21.57
CA SER A 127 10.81 -5.94 21.64
C SER A 127 10.13 -6.17 23.00
N PRO A 128 9.24 -5.25 23.43
CA PRO A 128 8.29 -5.52 24.49
C PRO A 128 7.50 -6.80 24.21
N LYS A 129 7.08 -7.48 25.28
CA LYS A 129 6.24 -8.68 25.14
C LYS A 129 4.83 -8.29 24.71
N THR A 130 4.48 -8.67 23.50
CA THR A 130 3.13 -8.55 22.93
C THR A 130 2.60 -9.94 22.56
N ARG A 131 1.29 -10.03 22.28
CA ARG A 131 0.56 -11.26 21.97
C ARG A 131 1.20 -12.09 20.85
N PHE A 132 1.71 -11.43 19.82
CA PHE A 132 2.31 -12.08 18.64
C PHE A 132 3.85 -12.02 18.66
N GLY A 133 4.42 -11.55 19.78
CA GLY A 133 5.84 -11.30 19.95
C GLY A 133 6.35 -10.14 19.09
N GLY A 134 7.66 -9.94 19.12
CA GLY A 134 8.35 -8.98 18.26
C GLY A 134 9.73 -9.52 17.91
N LEU A 135 10.71 -8.64 17.83
CA LEU A 135 12.12 -8.97 17.67
C LEU A 135 12.69 -9.57 18.95
N GLU A 136 13.44 -10.66 18.78
CA GLU A 136 14.33 -11.16 19.82
C GLU A 136 15.50 -10.17 20.05
N PRO A 137 16.16 -10.20 21.23
CA PRO A 137 17.32 -9.37 21.51
C PRO A 137 18.39 -9.46 20.43
N THR A 138 18.71 -8.34 19.79
CA THR A 138 19.71 -8.31 18.69
C THR A 138 21.15 -8.42 19.21
N GLY A 139 21.35 -8.25 20.53
CA GLY A 139 22.65 -8.12 21.14
C GLY A 139 23.32 -6.77 20.85
N PRO A 140 24.61 -6.61 21.23
CA PRO A 140 25.34 -5.37 20.99
C PRO A 140 25.48 -5.07 19.50
N LEU A 141 25.61 -3.79 19.16
CA LEU A 141 25.81 -3.35 17.78
C LEU A 141 27.04 -4.04 17.16
N PRO A 142 26.95 -4.61 15.95
CA PRO A 142 28.12 -5.16 15.27
C PRO A 142 29.13 -4.06 14.92
N LYS A 143 30.37 -4.46 14.68
CA LYS A 143 31.44 -3.52 14.27
C LYS A 143 31.16 -2.80 12.94
N SER A 144 30.37 -3.41 12.06
CA SER A 144 30.00 -2.88 10.76
C SER A 144 28.63 -3.40 10.37
N ILE A 145 27.77 -2.54 9.85
CA ILE A 145 26.47 -2.90 9.26
C ILE A 145 26.61 -2.78 7.73
N ASP A 146 26.86 -3.90 7.06
CA ASP A 146 27.12 -3.90 5.63
C ASP A 146 25.86 -4.22 4.82
N PHE A 147 25.60 -3.42 3.78
CA PHE A 147 24.47 -3.61 2.87
C PHE A 147 24.96 -4.08 1.50
N ALA A 148 24.58 -5.31 1.16
CA ALA A 148 24.86 -5.91 -0.14
C ALA A 148 23.92 -5.36 -1.22
N LEU A 149 24.47 -4.95 -2.36
CA LEU A 149 23.71 -4.65 -3.57
C LEU A 149 24.36 -5.32 -4.77
N TYR A 150 23.58 -5.86 -5.70
CA TYR A 150 24.09 -6.36 -6.97
C TYR A 150 23.54 -5.53 -8.13
N LYS A 151 24.35 -5.32 -9.17
CA LYS A 151 23.90 -4.59 -10.36
C LYS A 151 22.80 -5.35 -11.07
N THR A 152 21.78 -4.62 -11.51
CA THR A 152 20.75 -5.14 -12.40
C THR A 152 20.50 -4.16 -13.54
N LYS A 153 19.97 -4.66 -14.65
CA LYS A 153 19.43 -3.78 -15.69
C LYS A 153 17.99 -3.44 -15.32
N GLU A 154 17.73 -2.14 -15.17
CA GLU A 154 16.38 -1.63 -14.96
C GLU A 154 15.89 -0.98 -16.26
N PRO A 155 14.87 -1.54 -16.92
CA PRO A 155 14.30 -0.91 -18.09
C PRO A 155 13.60 0.40 -17.68
N GLU A 156 13.60 1.39 -18.58
CA GLU A 156 12.88 2.66 -18.35
C GLU A 156 11.36 2.43 -18.21
N LYS A 157 10.85 1.41 -18.92
CA LYS A 157 9.49 0.92 -18.81
C LYS A 157 9.44 -0.41 -18.08
N PHE A 158 8.69 -0.47 -16.98
CA PHE A 158 8.54 -1.68 -16.16
C PHE A 158 7.14 -1.76 -15.55
N GLN A 159 6.79 -2.96 -15.08
CA GLN A 159 5.54 -3.19 -14.36
C GLN A 159 5.80 -3.49 -12.88
N ALA A 160 4.85 -3.15 -12.03
CA ALA A 160 4.81 -3.56 -10.63
C ALA A 160 3.38 -3.97 -10.24
N LEU A 161 3.26 -4.94 -9.35
CA LEU A 161 1.97 -5.43 -8.83
C LEU A 161 1.62 -4.69 -7.55
N PHE A 162 0.35 -4.30 -7.40
CA PHE A 162 -0.14 -3.62 -6.20
C PHE A 162 -1.37 -4.33 -5.65
N PHE A 163 -1.22 -4.90 -4.46
CA PHE A 163 -2.28 -5.50 -3.66
C PHE A 163 -2.68 -4.50 -2.58
N GLY A 164 -3.98 -4.24 -2.44
CA GLY A 164 -4.54 -3.66 -1.20
C GLY A 164 -5.16 -4.76 -0.39
N ASP A 165 -5.08 -4.73 0.94
CA ASP A 165 -5.84 -5.59 1.85
C ASP A 165 -5.94 -7.05 1.39
N THR A 166 -4.85 -7.82 1.50
CA THR A 166 -4.95 -9.28 1.37
C THR A 166 -5.74 -9.87 2.54
N GLN A 167 -5.59 -9.25 3.71
CA GLN A 167 -6.42 -9.32 4.91
C GLN A 167 -6.96 -10.71 5.26
N SER A 168 -6.10 -11.73 5.12
CA SER A 168 -6.45 -13.11 5.46
C SER A 168 -6.53 -13.27 6.98
N ARG A 169 -7.59 -13.93 7.46
CA ARG A 169 -7.81 -14.23 8.89
C ARG A 169 -7.17 -15.53 9.36
N ASN A 170 -6.94 -16.47 8.44
CA ASN A 170 -6.49 -17.82 8.73
C ASN A 170 -5.97 -18.49 7.45
N LEU A 171 -5.44 -19.71 7.60
CA LEU A 171 -4.88 -20.50 6.50
C LEU A 171 -5.90 -20.79 5.36
N ARG A 172 -7.21 -20.83 5.66
CA ARG A 172 -8.24 -21.02 4.63
C ARG A 172 -8.34 -19.81 3.71
N GLU A 173 -8.28 -18.60 4.28
CA GLU A 173 -8.29 -17.37 3.50
C GLU A 173 -6.95 -17.13 2.78
N ILE A 174 -5.83 -17.65 3.30
CA ILE A 174 -4.56 -17.71 2.56
C ILE A 174 -4.69 -18.66 1.35
N ASP A 175 -5.35 -19.81 1.48
CA ASP A 175 -5.63 -20.70 0.33
C ASP A 175 -6.51 -20.01 -0.73
N TYR A 176 -7.52 -19.23 -0.31
CA TYR A 176 -8.33 -18.42 -1.24
C TYR A 176 -7.49 -17.40 -2.02
N LEU A 177 -6.67 -16.63 -1.30
CA LEU A 177 -5.71 -15.70 -1.89
C LEU A 177 -4.78 -16.42 -2.88
N THR A 178 -4.27 -17.58 -2.47
CA THR A 178 -3.32 -18.36 -3.26
C THR A 178 -3.92 -18.78 -4.59
N ARG A 179 -5.08 -19.43 -4.57
CA ARG A 179 -5.72 -19.97 -5.79
C ARG A 179 -6.22 -18.89 -6.73
N THR A 180 -6.73 -17.78 -6.19
CA THR A 180 -7.46 -16.80 -7.00
C THR A 180 -6.62 -15.62 -7.48
N ILE A 181 -5.48 -15.36 -6.84
CA ILE A 181 -4.63 -14.20 -7.11
C ILE A 181 -3.20 -14.64 -7.40
N ILE A 182 -2.58 -15.40 -6.49
CA ILE A 182 -1.15 -15.72 -6.54
C ILE A 182 -0.82 -16.73 -7.65
N GLU A 183 -1.56 -17.83 -7.75
CA GLU A 183 -1.32 -18.87 -8.76
C GLU A 183 -1.33 -18.33 -10.21
N PRO A 184 -2.31 -17.50 -10.62
CA PRO A 184 -2.29 -16.84 -11.93
C PRO A 184 -1.10 -15.89 -12.17
N LEU A 185 -0.46 -15.41 -11.09
CA LEU A 185 0.65 -14.45 -11.14
C LEU A 185 2.03 -15.10 -11.09
N ARG A 186 2.12 -16.43 -10.94
CA ARG A 186 3.40 -17.15 -10.95
C ARG A 186 4.16 -16.90 -12.25
N GLY A 187 5.43 -16.51 -12.13
CA GLY A 187 6.26 -16.17 -13.28
C GLY A 187 5.91 -14.83 -13.92
N SER A 188 5.32 -13.90 -13.14
CA SER A 188 5.12 -12.51 -13.56
C SER A 188 6.45 -11.86 -13.98
N ASP A 189 6.40 -11.07 -15.05
CA ASP A 189 7.52 -10.21 -15.49
C ASP A 189 7.57 -8.86 -14.75
N ALA A 190 6.72 -8.65 -13.74
CA ALA A 190 6.76 -7.45 -12.91
C ALA A 190 8.10 -7.35 -12.16
N ALA A 191 8.61 -6.13 -12.04
CA ALA A 191 9.89 -5.86 -11.37
C ALA A 191 9.84 -6.17 -9.86
N PHE A 192 8.68 -5.93 -9.25
CA PHE A 192 8.39 -6.17 -7.84
C PHE A 192 6.87 -6.09 -7.61
N GLY A 193 6.43 -6.47 -6.41
CA GLY A 193 5.08 -6.22 -5.92
C GLY A 193 5.05 -5.44 -4.61
N VAL A 194 3.87 -4.90 -4.29
CA VAL A 194 3.60 -4.13 -3.07
C VAL A 194 2.28 -4.58 -2.46
N THR A 195 2.25 -4.88 -1.16
CA THR A 195 1.00 -4.94 -0.37
C THR A 195 0.85 -3.64 0.42
N LEU A 196 -0.27 -2.94 0.22
CA LEU A 196 -0.58 -1.60 0.77
C LEU A 196 -1.19 -1.67 2.18
N GLY A 197 -0.67 -2.55 3.04
CA GLY A 197 -1.19 -2.77 4.40
C GLY A 197 -2.42 -3.65 4.46
N ASP A 198 -2.79 -3.97 5.69
CA ASP A 198 -3.78 -4.99 6.05
C ASP A 198 -3.43 -6.30 5.35
N ILE A 199 -2.17 -6.69 5.53
CA ILE A 199 -1.59 -7.91 5.01
C ILE A 199 -2.37 -9.09 5.60
N LEU A 200 -2.60 -9.04 6.92
CA LEU A 200 -3.45 -9.95 7.66
C LEU A 200 -4.63 -9.20 8.28
N PHE A 201 -5.55 -9.93 8.91
CA PHE A 201 -6.69 -9.33 9.61
C PHE A 201 -6.36 -8.97 11.07
N ASP A 202 -6.32 -9.89 12.03
CA ASP A 202 -5.92 -9.54 13.42
C ASP A 202 -5.08 -10.66 14.06
N ASP A 203 -4.72 -11.67 13.27
CA ASP A 203 -3.93 -12.81 13.71
C ASP A 203 -2.56 -12.75 13.02
N LEU A 204 -1.59 -12.10 13.67
CA LEU A 204 -0.25 -11.94 13.11
C LEU A 204 0.59 -13.22 13.19
N SER A 205 0.06 -14.29 13.79
CA SER A 205 0.78 -15.57 13.89
C SER A 205 0.95 -16.27 12.55
N ILE A 206 0.19 -15.86 11.52
CA ILE A 206 0.21 -16.47 10.19
C ILE A 206 1.02 -15.67 9.15
N PHE A 207 1.82 -14.67 9.58
CA PHE A 207 2.64 -13.87 8.67
C PHE A 207 3.59 -14.71 7.83
N GLN A 208 4.22 -15.73 8.43
CA GLN A 208 5.13 -16.60 7.71
C GLN A 208 4.43 -17.31 6.55
N GLN A 209 3.26 -17.92 6.80
CA GLN A 209 2.50 -18.66 5.80
C GLN A 209 1.95 -17.73 4.71
N HIS A 210 1.58 -16.50 5.07
CA HIS A 210 1.21 -15.47 4.10
C HIS A 210 2.38 -15.14 3.17
N ASN A 211 3.56 -14.88 3.74
CA ASN A 211 4.76 -14.53 2.99
C ASN A 211 5.22 -15.69 2.08
N GLU A 212 5.16 -16.92 2.57
CA GLU A 212 5.42 -18.13 1.77
C GLU A 212 4.46 -18.25 0.58
N ALA A 213 3.18 -17.90 0.76
CA ALA A 213 2.22 -17.87 -0.35
C ALA A 213 2.59 -16.78 -1.37
N ILE A 214 2.82 -15.54 -0.94
CA ILE A 214 3.19 -14.41 -1.83
C ILE A 214 4.47 -14.72 -2.61
N ALA A 215 5.45 -15.35 -1.97
CA ALA A 215 6.72 -15.73 -2.58
C ALA A 215 6.58 -16.62 -3.81
N LEU A 216 5.47 -17.37 -3.94
CA LEU A 216 5.17 -18.20 -5.12
C LEU A 216 5.09 -17.38 -6.42
N ILE A 217 4.78 -16.08 -6.35
CA ILE A 217 4.80 -15.18 -7.51
C ILE A 217 6.20 -15.12 -8.13
N GLY A 218 7.25 -15.15 -7.30
CA GLY A 218 8.65 -15.24 -7.72
C GLY A 218 9.34 -13.90 -7.97
N ILE A 219 8.81 -12.79 -7.42
CA ILE A 219 9.37 -11.44 -7.56
C ILE A 219 9.57 -10.80 -6.18
N PRO A 220 10.50 -9.83 -6.02
CA PRO A 220 10.66 -9.10 -4.77
C PRO A 220 9.37 -8.44 -4.30
N TRP A 221 9.08 -8.51 -3.00
CA TRP A 221 7.83 -8.00 -2.44
C TRP A 221 8.03 -6.98 -1.32
N TYR A 222 7.44 -5.80 -1.47
CA TYR A 222 7.47 -4.71 -0.50
C TYR A 222 6.15 -4.64 0.26
N ASN A 223 6.23 -4.27 1.54
CA ASN A 223 5.05 -4.22 2.41
C ASN A 223 4.93 -2.86 3.08
N VAL A 224 3.69 -2.38 3.20
CA VAL A 224 3.27 -1.22 3.97
C VAL A 224 2.52 -1.73 5.20
N LEU A 225 2.67 -1.07 6.35
CA LEU A 225 1.94 -1.42 7.57
C LEU A 225 0.47 -0.98 7.46
N GLY A 226 -0.48 -1.87 7.71
CA GLY A 226 -1.88 -1.52 7.89
C GLY A 226 -2.33 -1.55 9.35
N ASN A 227 -3.55 -1.08 9.61
CA ASN A 227 -4.06 -0.99 10.97
C ASN A 227 -4.39 -2.35 11.58
N HIS A 228 -4.48 -3.37 10.76
CA HIS A 228 -4.71 -4.76 11.13
C HIS A 228 -3.38 -5.53 11.32
N ASP A 229 -2.24 -4.91 11.00
CA ASP A 229 -0.91 -5.51 11.06
C ASP A 229 -0.14 -5.17 12.36
N ILE A 230 -0.81 -4.55 13.34
CA ILE A 230 -0.19 -4.05 14.58
C ILE A 230 -0.58 -4.86 15.84
N ASN A 231 0.27 -4.77 16.86
CA ASN A 231 0.05 -5.28 18.19
C ASN A 231 -0.88 -4.36 19.00
N TYR A 232 -2.18 -4.67 19.07
CA TYR A 232 -3.15 -3.89 19.86
C TYR A 232 -2.92 -3.91 21.38
N ASP A 233 -2.05 -4.79 21.88
CA ASP A 233 -1.65 -4.84 23.27
C ASP A 233 -0.38 -4.02 23.58
N ALA A 234 0.20 -3.35 22.57
CA ALA A 234 1.28 -2.39 22.77
C ALA A 234 0.81 -1.16 23.56
N VAL A 235 1.69 -0.65 24.42
CA VAL A 235 1.41 0.53 25.27
C VAL A 235 1.66 1.82 24.50
N HIS A 236 2.67 1.84 23.65
CA HIS A 236 3.01 2.99 22.82
C HIS A 236 2.85 2.70 21.33
N ASP A 237 2.59 3.75 20.55
CA ASP A 237 2.42 3.66 19.10
C ASP A 237 3.65 3.07 18.38
N HIS A 238 4.84 3.55 18.73
CA HIS A 238 6.11 3.05 18.17
C HIS A 238 6.39 1.57 18.50
N GLU A 239 5.73 0.99 19.50
CA GLU A 239 5.83 -0.43 19.86
C GLU A 239 4.73 -1.28 19.19
N SER A 240 3.75 -0.65 18.54
CA SER A 240 2.63 -1.38 17.93
C SER A 240 3.07 -2.16 16.68
N GLY A 241 4.14 -1.73 16.01
CA GLY A 241 4.69 -2.39 14.82
C GLY A 241 5.70 -3.52 15.10
N GLU A 242 5.91 -3.95 16.34
CA GLU A 242 7.03 -4.86 16.68
C GLU A 242 6.96 -6.22 15.97
N THR A 243 5.76 -6.77 15.79
CA THR A 243 5.60 -8.00 14.97
C THR A 243 5.94 -7.72 13.50
N PHE A 244 5.53 -6.58 12.96
CA PHE A 244 5.84 -6.17 11.60
C PHE A 244 7.35 -5.99 11.41
N HIS A 245 8.04 -5.35 12.35
CA HIS A 245 9.49 -5.16 12.31
C HIS A 245 10.26 -6.48 12.27
N ARG A 246 9.77 -7.52 12.96
CA ARG A 246 10.35 -8.87 12.88
C ARG A 246 10.36 -9.43 11.46
N PHE A 247 9.30 -9.21 10.68
CA PHE A 247 9.14 -9.79 9.35
C PHE A 247 9.63 -8.90 8.21
N TYR A 248 9.41 -7.59 8.30
CA TYR A 248 9.59 -6.69 7.16
C TYR A 248 10.60 -5.55 7.43
N GLY A 249 11.03 -5.38 8.68
CA GLY A 249 11.95 -4.32 9.07
C GLY A 249 11.26 -2.95 9.22
N PRO A 250 11.79 -1.88 8.60
CA PRO A 250 11.25 -0.54 8.81
C PRO A 250 9.79 -0.42 8.35
N ASN A 251 8.94 0.19 9.17
CA ASN A 251 7.53 0.50 8.83
C ASN A 251 7.38 1.69 7.85
N TYR A 252 8.43 2.50 7.69
CA TYR A 252 8.53 3.50 6.63
C TYR A 252 9.97 3.59 6.09
N TYR A 253 10.09 3.63 4.77
CA TYR A 253 11.35 3.55 4.03
C TYR A 253 11.18 4.04 2.59
N SER A 254 12.28 4.17 1.85
CA SER A 254 12.25 4.53 0.43
C SER A 254 13.21 3.68 -0.40
N PHE A 255 12.90 3.54 -1.69
CA PHE A 255 13.75 2.87 -2.68
C PHE A 255 13.51 3.44 -4.08
N GLU A 256 14.47 3.26 -4.98
CA GLU A 256 14.37 3.68 -6.38
C GLU A 256 14.23 2.49 -7.30
N TYR A 257 13.46 2.62 -8.39
CA TYR A 257 13.49 1.70 -9.52
C TYR A 257 13.23 2.48 -10.81
N GLY A 258 14.10 2.35 -11.80
CA GLY A 258 14.07 3.17 -13.01
C GLY A 258 14.13 4.66 -12.67
N LYS A 259 13.19 5.44 -13.21
CA LYS A 259 13.03 6.89 -12.93
C LYS A 259 11.98 7.19 -11.85
N ALA A 260 11.60 6.20 -11.05
CA ALA A 260 10.68 6.37 -9.92
C ALA A 260 11.41 6.23 -8.57
N HIS A 261 10.95 7.01 -7.60
CA HIS A 261 11.33 6.96 -6.18
C HIS A 261 10.08 6.60 -5.38
N PHE A 262 10.09 5.42 -4.79
CA PHE A 262 9.00 4.86 -4.01
C PHE A 262 9.24 5.14 -2.52
N VAL A 263 8.19 5.53 -1.81
CA VAL A 263 8.24 5.80 -0.37
C VAL A 263 7.09 5.08 0.30
N ALA A 264 7.41 4.09 1.14
CA ALA A 264 6.45 3.47 2.04
C ALA A 264 6.30 4.35 3.28
N LEU A 265 5.07 4.78 3.56
CA LEU A 265 4.70 5.53 4.75
C LEU A 265 3.89 4.65 5.68
N ASP A 266 4.19 4.74 6.97
CA ASP A 266 3.33 4.24 8.02
C ASP A 266 2.42 5.37 8.46
N ASN A 267 1.15 5.32 8.06
CA ASN A 267 0.16 6.30 8.49
C ASN A 267 -0.85 5.74 9.49
N VAL A 268 -0.52 4.65 10.18
CA VAL A 268 -1.35 4.05 11.22
C VAL A 268 -0.84 4.52 12.58
N TRP A 269 -1.58 5.42 13.22
CA TRP A 269 -1.26 5.88 14.57
C TRP A 269 -2.14 5.16 15.59
N TRP A 270 -1.54 4.26 16.36
CA TRP A 270 -2.15 3.48 17.43
C TRP A 270 -2.49 4.37 18.65
N MET A 271 -3.74 4.28 19.12
CA MET A 271 -4.25 5.06 20.25
C MET A 271 -4.49 4.15 21.46
N HIS A 272 -3.41 3.73 22.12
CA HIS A 272 -3.47 2.87 23.31
C HIS A 272 -4.46 3.36 24.37
N GLY A 273 -5.14 2.42 25.03
CA GLY A 273 -6.11 2.69 26.09
C GLY A 273 -7.42 3.30 25.61
N THR A 274 -7.62 3.44 24.29
CA THR A 274 -8.89 3.86 23.70
C THR A 274 -9.46 2.75 22.83
N THR A 275 -10.77 2.54 22.96
CA THR A 275 -11.49 1.51 22.22
C THR A 275 -12.47 2.15 21.24
N GLN A 276 -12.70 1.46 20.14
CA GLN A 276 -13.84 1.69 19.26
C GLN A 276 -15.13 1.26 19.98
N SER A 277 -16.27 1.62 19.41
CA SER A 277 -17.60 1.26 19.93
C SER A 277 -17.83 -0.25 20.02
N ASP A 278 -17.10 -1.04 19.24
CA ASP A 278 -17.13 -2.51 19.22
C ASP A 278 -16.09 -3.16 20.15
N GLY A 279 -15.38 -2.36 20.96
CA GLY A 279 -14.37 -2.82 21.91
C GLY A 279 -12.99 -3.10 21.32
N ARG A 280 -12.79 -2.96 20.00
CA ARG A 280 -11.47 -3.07 19.37
C ARG A 280 -10.60 -1.86 19.68
N GLY A 281 -9.29 -2.05 19.55
CA GLY A 281 -8.33 -0.96 19.62
C GLY A 281 -8.64 0.18 18.63
N ARG A 282 -8.32 1.41 19.01
CA ARG A 282 -8.53 2.59 18.15
C ARG A 282 -7.20 3.05 17.54
N TYR A 283 -7.27 3.50 16.30
CA TYR A 283 -6.18 4.15 15.59
C TYR A 283 -6.69 5.41 14.87
N LYS A 284 -5.78 6.19 14.31
CA LYS A 284 -6.08 7.31 13.39
C LYS A 284 -5.08 7.34 12.23
N GLY A 285 -5.45 7.97 11.13
CA GLY A 285 -4.53 8.25 10.03
C GLY A 285 -3.56 9.37 10.39
N SER A 286 -2.29 9.07 10.67
CA SER A 286 -1.26 10.08 10.94
C SER A 286 0.12 9.48 10.76
N ILE A 287 1.03 10.24 10.17
CA ILE A 287 2.46 9.87 10.07
C ILE A 287 3.30 10.51 11.19
N GLY A 288 2.72 11.46 11.93
CA GLY A 288 3.41 12.20 12.98
C GLY A 288 4.54 13.12 12.48
N VAL A 289 5.07 13.93 13.40
CA VAL A 289 6.08 14.95 13.08
C VAL A 289 7.40 14.32 12.67
N ARG A 290 7.80 13.22 13.31
CA ARG A 290 9.08 12.54 13.04
C ARG A 290 9.16 12.04 11.60
N GLN A 291 8.14 11.32 11.15
CA GLN A 291 8.10 10.77 9.79
C GLN A 291 7.89 11.86 8.74
N LEU A 292 7.09 12.90 9.04
CA LEU A 292 6.92 14.04 8.14
C LEU A 292 8.26 14.76 7.87
N GLU A 293 9.07 14.98 8.90
CA GLU A 293 10.40 15.59 8.76
C GLU A 293 11.39 14.64 8.06
N TRP A 294 11.29 13.34 8.29
CA TRP A 294 12.05 12.35 7.52
C TRP A 294 11.67 12.39 6.03
N LEU A 295 10.37 12.41 5.70
CA LEU A 295 9.86 12.49 4.33
C LEU A 295 10.35 13.76 3.63
N LYS A 296 10.33 14.90 4.33
CA LYS A 296 10.87 16.17 3.80
C LYS A 296 12.35 16.05 3.45
N LYS A 297 13.16 15.42 4.30
CA LYS A 297 14.59 15.19 4.04
C LYS A 297 14.80 14.21 2.89
N ASP A 298 14.04 13.12 2.84
CA ASP A 298 14.09 12.14 1.76
C ASP A 298 13.83 12.81 0.41
N LEU A 299 12.70 13.53 0.28
CA LEU A 299 12.30 14.19 -0.97
C LEU A 299 13.26 15.31 -1.39
N ALA A 300 13.95 15.97 -0.45
CA ALA A 300 14.97 16.97 -0.76
C ALA A 300 16.21 16.36 -1.46
N LEU A 301 16.46 15.06 -1.26
CA LEU A 301 17.56 14.32 -1.89
C LEU A 301 17.18 13.71 -3.25
N VAL A 302 15.90 13.76 -3.64
CA VAL A 302 15.40 13.13 -4.88
C VAL A 302 15.39 14.13 -6.05
N PRO A 303 16.08 13.84 -7.17
CA PRO A 303 16.05 14.67 -8.38
C PRO A 303 14.63 15.00 -8.86
N GLN A 304 14.41 16.23 -9.31
CA GLN A 304 13.09 16.79 -9.67
C GLN A 304 12.40 16.10 -10.85
N ASP A 305 13.16 15.41 -11.70
CA ASP A 305 12.67 14.70 -12.88
C ASP A 305 12.17 13.28 -12.59
N ARG A 306 12.38 12.77 -11.37
CA ARG A 306 11.86 11.48 -10.91
C ARG A 306 10.40 11.56 -10.50
N LEU A 307 9.65 10.51 -10.83
CA LEU A 307 8.32 10.27 -10.26
C LEU A 307 8.45 9.89 -8.79
N VAL A 308 7.74 10.61 -7.91
CA VAL A 308 7.59 10.19 -6.51
C VAL A 308 6.29 9.43 -6.35
N VAL A 309 6.38 8.20 -5.83
CA VAL A 309 5.24 7.34 -5.52
C VAL A 309 5.18 7.11 -4.02
N LEU A 310 4.20 7.70 -3.35
CA LEU A 310 3.93 7.40 -1.95
C LEU A 310 3.00 6.20 -1.84
N THR A 311 3.35 5.20 -1.03
CA THR A 311 2.51 4.06 -0.70
C THR A 311 2.18 4.09 0.78
N MET A 312 0.90 4.04 1.13
CA MET A 312 0.41 4.11 2.51
C MET A 312 -0.80 3.19 2.66
N HIS A 313 -1.29 2.96 3.88
CA HIS A 313 -2.45 2.10 4.06
C HIS A 313 -3.76 2.89 4.03
N ILE A 314 -3.91 3.85 4.96
CA ILE A 314 -5.09 4.70 5.07
C ILE A 314 -5.08 5.74 3.93
N PRO A 315 -6.19 6.00 3.21
CA PRO A 315 -6.25 7.04 2.20
C PRO A 315 -5.70 8.38 2.70
N LEU A 316 -4.98 9.08 1.82
CA LEU A 316 -4.36 10.37 2.13
C LEU A 316 -5.42 11.38 2.61
N MET A 317 -6.66 11.24 2.13
CA MET A 317 -7.80 12.06 2.52
C MET A 317 -8.08 12.02 4.02
N ASP A 318 -7.81 10.89 4.66
CA ASP A 318 -8.05 10.58 6.07
C ASP A 318 -6.77 10.59 6.93
N THR A 319 -5.66 11.10 6.38
CA THR A 319 -4.40 11.30 7.11
C THR A 319 -4.31 12.73 7.64
N GLU A 320 -3.96 12.91 8.92
CA GLU A 320 -3.88 14.22 9.60
C GLU A 320 -2.95 15.20 8.88
N GLU A 321 -1.75 14.75 8.49
CA GLU A 321 -0.71 15.56 7.82
C GLU A 321 -0.93 15.70 6.30
N LYS A 322 -2.15 15.45 5.80
CA LYS A 322 -2.48 15.54 4.37
C LYS A 322 -2.01 16.84 3.73
N LYS A 323 -2.23 17.99 4.38
CA LYS A 323 -1.92 19.30 3.80
C LYS A 323 -0.43 19.50 3.66
N GLU A 324 0.32 19.11 4.68
CA GLU A 324 1.77 19.16 4.75
C GLU A 324 2.39 18.24 3.69
N ILE A 325 1.87 17.02 3.54
CA ILE A 325 2.28 16.08 2.49
C ILE A 325 1.99 16.68 1.11
N LEU A 326 0.79 17.21 0.86
CA LEU A 326 0.44 17.83 -0.43
C LEU A 326 1.29 19.06 -0.73
N GLU A 327 1.70 19.84 0.28
CA GLU A 327 2.62 20.96 0.12
C GLU A 327 4.03 20.51 -0.28
N LEU A 328 4.55 19.43 0.33
CA LEU A 328 5.81 18.81 -0.10
C LEU A 328 5.72 18.31 -1.56
N LEU A 329 4.62 17.64 -1.91
CA LEU A 329 4.40 17.11 -3.26
C LEU A 329 4.17 18.21 -4.30
N SER A 330 3.65 19.38 -3.90
CA SER A 330 3.43 20.54 -4.79
C SER A 330 4.71 21.09 -5.39
N GLN A 331 5.85 20.83 -4.74
CA GLN A 331 7.18 21.26 -5.19
C GLN A 331 7.74 20.34 -6.28
N ARG A 332 6.99 19.31 -6.70
CA ARG A 332 7.45 18.26 -7.61
C ARG A 332 6.49 18.09 -8.79
N PRO A 333 6.99 17.97 -10.03
CA PRO A 333 6.14 17.87 -11.22
C PRO A 333 5.51 16.49 -11.43
N TYR A 334 6.09 15.43 -10.87
CA TYR A 334 5.68 14.04 -11.09
C TYR A 334 5.44 13.35 -9.74
N THR A 335 4.17 13.22 -9.36
CA THR A 335 3.79 12.65 -8.07
C THR A 335 2.55 11.77 -8.20
N LEU A 336 2.53 10.71 -7.40
CA LEU A 336 1.43 9.77 -7.22
C LEU A 336 1.41 9.33 -5.75
N SER A 337 0.23 9.14 -5.18
CA SER A 337 0.07 8.42 -3.92
C SER A 337 -0.94 7.30 -4.08
N VAL A 338 -0.70 6.17 -3.40
CA VAL A 338 -1.52 4.96 -3.48
C VAL A 338 -1.80 4.46 -2.07
N ALA A 339 -3.07 4.20 -1.78
CA ALA A 339 -3.56 3.66 -0.51
C ALA A 339 -4.55 2.51 -0.74
N ALA A 340 -5.00 1.85 0.33
CA ALA A 340 -6.02 0.81 0.28
C ALA A 340 -7.06 1.05 1.40
N HIS A 341 -7.23 0.13 2.35
CA HIS A 341 -8.04 0.25 3.58
C HIS A 341 -9.56 0.24 3.41
N THR A 342 -10.09 0.86 2.35
CA THR A 342 -11.53 1.15 2.28
C THR A 342 -12.37 0.05 1.63
N HIS A 343 -11.78 -0.97 1.02
CA HIS A 343 -12.52 -2.07 0.37
C HIS A 343 -13.47 -1.57 -0.74
N PHE A 344 -13.07 -0.47 -1.39
CA PHE A 344 -13.58 0.06 -2.64
C PHE A 344 -12.45 0.84 -3.31
N GLN A 345 -12.46 0.98 -4.63
CA GLN A 345 -11.44 1.75 -5.35
C GLN A 345 -11.96 3.13 -5.75
N GLN A 346 -11.08 4.14 -5.67
CA GLN A 346 -11.40 5.52 -6.03
C GLN A 346 -10.17 6.26 -6.54
N HIS A 347 -10.39 7.18 -7.48
CA HIS A 347 -9.39 8.12 -7.96
C HIS A 347 -9.70 9.52 -7.42
N HIS A 348 -8.73 10.13 -6.74
CA HIS A 348 -8.79 11.52 -6.30
C HIS A 348 -7.76 12.35 -7.05
N PHE A 349 -8.19 13.49 -7.59
CA PHE A 349 -7.32 14.47 -8.21
C PHE A 349 -7.31 15.73 -7.33
N LEU A 350 -6.29 15.83 -6.47
CA LEU A 350 -6.20 16.80 -5.39
C LEU A 350 -5.54 18.09 -5.89
N GLY A 351 -6.35 19.13 -6.11
CA GLY A 351 -5.92 20.47 -6.53
C GLY A 351 -5.69 21.47 -5.38
N GLU A 352 -5.76 22.75 -5.71
CA GLU A 352 -5.51 23.87 -4.80
C GLU A 352 -6.49 23.86 -3.61
N GLU A 353 -7.75 23.52 -3.85
CA GLU A 353 -8.78 23.40 -2.81
C GLU A 353 -8.45 22.35 -1.74
N HIS A 354 -7.60 21.37 -2.07
CA HIS A 354 -7.14 20.32 -1.16
C HIS A 354 -5.82 20.68 -0.46
N GLY A 355 -5.15 21.76 -0.86
CA GLY A 355 -3.83 22.17 -0.36
C GLY A 355 -2.66 21.87 -1.30
N HIS A 356 -2.92 21.34 -2.50
CA HIS A 356 -1.88 21.08 -3.50
C HIS A 356 -1.73 22.26 -4.47
N LYS A 357 -0.59 22.94 -4.43
CA LYS A 357 -0.27 24.15 -5.22
C LYS A 357 0.51 23.84 -6.51
N GLY A 358 0.61 22.56 -6.89
CA GLY A 358 1.27 22.14 -8.13
C GLY A 358 0.49 22.55 -9.38
N LYS A 359 1.15 22.53 -10.55
CA LYS A 359 0.54 22.93 -11.84
C LYS A 359 -0.61 22.01 -12.28
N LYS A 360 -0.62 20.78 -11.82
CA LYS A 360 -1.65 19.76 -12.09
C LYS A 360 -2.08 19.17 -10.75
N PRO A 361 -3.34 18.76 -10.59
CA PRO A 361 -3.78 18.07 -9.38
C PRO A 361 -2.92 16.83 -9.11
N HIS A 362 -2.58 16.61 -7.84
CA HIS A 362 -1.93 15.38 -7.40
C HIS A 362 -2.91 14.21 -7.50
N HIS A 363 -2.49 13.09 -8.09
CA HIS A 363 -3.32 11.91 -8.17
C HIS A 363 -3.09 11.02 -6.95
N HIS A 364 -4.15 10.83 -6.16
CA HIS A 364 -4.22 9.84 -5.10
C HIS A 364 -5.17 8.71 -5.52
N LEU A 365 -4.66 7.47 -5.52
CA LEU A 365 -5.43 6.27 -5.79
C LEU A 365 -5.76 5.55 -4.48
N VAL A 366 -7.05 5.29 -4.25
CA VAL A 366 -7.50 4.22 -3.36
C VAL A 366 -7.60 2.95 -4.20
N ASN A 367 -6.68 2.03 -3.97
CA ASN A 367 -6.45 0.84 -4.79
C ASN A 367 -7.50 -0.24 -4.54
N VAL A 368 -7.68 -1.13 -5.52
CA VAL A 368 -8.44 -2.37 -5.37
C VAL A 368 -7.93 -3.19 -4.19
N THR A 369 -8.85 -3.82 -3.47
CA THR A 369 -8.53 -4.81 -2.43
C THR A 369 -8.55 -6.24 -2.97
N THR A 370 -7.54 -7.00 -2.58
CA THR A 370 -7.32 -8.39 -2.97
C THR A 370 -8.26 -9.33 -2.22
N CYS A 371 -8.62 -9.01 -0.99
CA CYS A 371 -9.70 -9.71 -0.29
C CYS A 371 -11.11 -9.26 -0.72
N GLY A 372 -11.25 -8.18 -1.49
CA GLY A 372 -12.55 -7.58 -1.77
C GLY A 372 -13.14 -6.84 -0.56
N SER A 373 -14.46 -6.95 -0.33
CA SER A 373 -15.06 -6.61 0.97
C SER A 373 -14.91 -7.80 1.92
N TRP A 374 -13.67 -8.08 2.31
CA TRP A 374 -13.28 -9.31 3.02
C TRP A 374 -13.53 -10.61 2.22
N TRP A 375 -12.92 -11.70 2.66
CA TRP A 375 -13.20 -13.06 2.19
C TRP A 375 -14.61 -13.55 2.62
N GLN A 376 -15.65 -12.82 2.22
CA GLN A 376 -17.05 -12.99 2.62
C GLN A 376 -17.99 -12.96 1.40
N GLY A 377 -19.25 -13.35 1.65
CA GLY A 377 -20.30 -13.49 0.66
C GLY A 377 -20.55 -14.95 0.29
N SER A 378 -21.53 -15.17 -0.58
CA SER A 378 -21.86 -16.51 -1.08
C SER A 378 -20.62 -17.18 -1.72
N PRO A 379 -20.30 -18.44 -1.32
CA PRO A 379 -19.19 -19.16 -1.93
C PRO A 379 -19.52 -19.61 -3.36
N ASP A 380 -18.49 -19.70 -4.19
CA ASP A 380 -18.55 -20.40 -5.47
C ASP A 380 -18.52 -21.93 -5.28
N ASN A 381 -18.48 -22.68 -6.38
CA ASN A 381 -18.43 -24.15 -6.38
C ASN A 381 -17.14 -24.73 -5.75
N TYR A 382 -16.14 -23.90 -5.48
CA TYR A 382 -14.90 -24.27 -4.80
C TYR A 382 -14.87 -23.82 -3.33
N GLY A 383 -15.97 -23.27 -2.84
CA GLY A 383 -16.07 -22.77 -1.47
C GLY A 383 -15.42 -21.39 -1.28
N ILE A 384 -15.06 -20.69 -2.35
CA ILE A 384 -14.40 -19.39 -2.29
C ILE A 384 -15.46 -18.29 -2.39
N PRO A 385 -15.57 -17.38 -1.39
CA PRO A 385 -16.53 -16.29 -1.44
C PRO A 385 -16.29 -15.36 -2.63
N HIS A 386 -17.37 -14.82 -3.21
CA HIS A 386 -17.26 -13.88 -4.33
C HIS A 386 -16.54 -12.59 -3.96
N SER A 387 -16.60 -12.15 -2.69
CA SER A 387 -15.84 -11.02 -2.16
C SER A 387 -15.95 -9.74 -3.01
N THR A 388 -17.16 -9.35 -3.40
CA THR A 388 -17.34 -8.13 -4.20
C THR A 388 -17.04 -6.90 -3.34
N MET A 389 -16.26 -5.96 -3.84
CA MET A 389 -15.95 -4.70 -3.17
C MET A 389 -17.21 -3.82 -3.03
N ARG A 390 -17.18 -2.86 -2.12
CA ARG A 390 -18.36 -2.02 -1.79
C ARG A 390 -18.79 -1.07 -2.91
N ASP A 391 -17.96 -0.92 -3.93
CA ASP A 391 -18.24 -0.20 -5.18
C ASP A 391 -18.85 -1.09 -6.29
N GLY A 392 -19.09 -2.38 -6.00
CA GLY A 392 -19.61 -3.34 -6.96
C GLY A 392 -18.56 -3.95 -7.90
N ALA A 393 -17.29 -3.57 -7.77
CA ALA A 393 -16.22 -4.21 -8.52
C ALA A 393 -15.81 -5.56 -7.87
N PRO A 394 -15.39 -6.55 -8.67
CA PRO A 394 -14.80 -7.77 -8.13
C PRO A 394 -13.52 -7.48 -7.33
N ARG A 395 -13.18 -8.35 -6.36
CA ARG A 395 -11.82 -8.36 -5.79
C ARG A 395 -10.75 -8.54 -6.88
N GLY A 396 -9.54 -8.06 -6.61
CA GLY A 396 -8.48 -8.10 -7.60
C GLY A 396 -7.16 -7.49 -7.16
N TYR A 397 -6.39 -7.04 -8.15
CA TYR A 397 -5.13 -6.34 -7.96
C TYR A 397 -4.92 -5.32 -9.08
N SER A 398 -3.97 -4.41 -8.88
CA SER A 398 -3.57 -3.45 -9.90
C SER A 398 -2.22 -3.82 -10.48
N ILE A 399 -2.08 -3.67 -11.80
CA ILE A 399 -0.80 -3.65 -12.50
C ILE A 399 -0.47 -2.19 -12.80
N PHE A 400 0.60 -1.69 -12.20
CA PHE A 400 1.15 -0.38 -12.52
C PHE A 400 2.20 -0.56 -13.60
N THR A 401 2.07 0.18 -14.70
CA THR A 401 3.15 0.30 -15.68
C THR A 401 3.77 1.68 -15.53
N PHE A 402 5.06 1.71 -15.23
CA PHE A 402 5.86 2.93 -15.17
C PHE A 402 6.64 3.07 -16.48
N ASP A 403 6.72 4.28 -17.01
CA ASP A 403 7.49 4.62 -18.21
C ASP A 403 8.19 5.96 -17.95
N GLY A 404 9.47 5.86 -17.56
CA GLY A 404 10.21 7.01 -17.04
C GLY A 404 9.56 7.57 -15.78
N ASN A 405 9.02 8.79 -15.86
CA ASN A 405 8.32 9.47 -14.77
C ASN A 405 6.79 9.53 -14.96
N GLN A 406 6.26 8.78 -15.93
CA GLN A 406 4.84 8.60 -16.17
C GLN A 406 4.39 7.22 -15.69
N TYR A 407 3.09 7.06 -15.53
CA TYR A 407 2.49 5.80 -15.11
C TYR A 407 1.11 5.59 -15.73
N SER A 408 0.71 4.33 -15.84
CA SER A 408 -0.66 3.89 -16.11
C SER A 408 -1.05 2.77 -15.15
N ILE A 409 -2.33 2.68 -14.84
CA ILE A 409 -2.89 1.74 -13.86
C ILE A 409 -3.89 0.86 -14.59
N GLU A 410 -3.75 -0.45 -14.42
CA GLU A 410 -4.68 -1.45 -14.94
C GLU A 410 -5.24 -2.28 -13.80
N PHE A 411 -6.58 -2.33 -13.68
CA PHE A 411 -7.27 -3.21 -12.75
C PHE A 411 -7.36 -4.64 -13.32
N ARG A 412 -7.18 -5.65 -12.46
CA ARG A 412 -7.33 -7.07 -12.79
C ARG A 412 -8.31 -7.72 -11.81
N ALA A 413 -9.50 -8.05 -12.29
CA ALA A 413 -10.46 -8.86 -11.53
C ALA A 413 -9.95 -10.29 -11.34
N ALA A 414 -9.94 -10.76 -10.10
CA ALA A 414 -9.51 -12.11 -9.74
C ALA A 414 -10.35 -13.17 -10.48
N GLY A 415 -9.70 -14.18 -11.07
CA GLY A 415 -10.38 -15.26 -11.77
C GLY A 415 -11.20 -14.83 -13.01
N LYS A 416 -10.98 -13.63 -13.55
CA LYS A 416 -11.64 -13.13 -14.76
C LYS A 416 -10.62 -12.79 -15.85
N PRO A 417 -11.02 -12.82 -17.14
CA PRO A 417 -10.15 -12.35 -18.22
C PRO A 417 -9.78 -10.87 -18.05
N ALA A 418 -8.59 -10.51 -18.54
CA ALA A 418 -8.06 -9.15 -18.58
C ALA A 418 -9.08 -8.09 -19.06
N ALA A 419 -9.88 -8.43 -20.08
CA ALA A 419 -10.87 -7.54 -20.68
C ALA A 419 -12.12 -7.27 -19.80
N HIS A 420 -12.29 -7.98 -18.69
CA HIS A 420 -13.42 -7.77 -17.79
C HIS A 420 -13.18 -6.54 -16.88
N GLN A 421 -13.49 -5.36 -17.42
CA GLN A 421 -13.25 -4.05 -16.78
C GLN A 421 -14.54 -3.33 -16.38
N MET A 422 -15.69 -3.93 -16.65
CA MET A 422 -16.98 -3.34 -16.31
C MET A 422 -18.08 -4.39 -16.22
N ASN A 423 -19.13 -4.06 -15.48
CA ASN A 423 -20.42 -4.72 -15.55
C ASN A 423 -21.40 -3.83 -16.33
N ILE A 424 -22.23 -4.45 -17.17
CA ILE A 424 -23.27 -3.78 -17.96
C ILE A 424 -24.62 -4.30 -17.48
N TYR A 425 -25.53 -3.38 -17.18
CA TYR A 425 -26.88 -3.67 -16.71
C TYR A 425 -27.91 -3.12 -17.71
N LEU A 426 -28.69 -4.03 -18.28
CA LEU A 426 -29.79 -3.80 -19.21
C LEU A 426 -30.80 -4.95 -19.02
N PRO A 427 -32.11 -4.71 -19.13
CA PRO A 427 -33.09 -5.79 -19.23
C PRO A 427 -32.81 -6.73 -20.41
N ASP A 428 -33.02 -8.04 -20.23
CA ASP A 428 -32.88 -9.03 -21.31
C ASP A 428 -33.84 -8.76 -22.48
N GLU A 429 -35.03 -8.22 -22.16
CA GLU A 429 -36.04 -7.84 -23.14
C GLU A 429 -36.57 -6.43 -22.86
N VAL A 430 -36.69 -5.63 -23.91
CA VAL A 430 -37.24 -4.27 -23.85
C VAL A 430 -38.36 -4.16 -24.88
N LYS A 431 -39.56 -3.80 -24.44
CA LYS A 431 -40.68 -3.52 -25.35
C LYS A 431 -40.32 -2.33 -26.22
N SER A 432 -40.64 -2.39 -27.52
CA SER A 432 -40.30 -1.32 -28.48
C SER A 432 -40.75 0.08 -28.04
N VAL A 433 -41.88 0.18 -27.33
CA VAL A 433 -42.42 1.45 -26.80
C VAL A 433 -41.62 2.02 -25.62
N ASP A 434 -40.86 1.17 -24.92
CA ASP A 434 -40.11 1.53 -23.71
C ASP A 434 -38.61 1.74 -24.01
N VAL A 435 -38.14 1.41 -25.22
CA VAL A 435 -36.75 1.62 -25.67
C VAL A 435 -36.26 3.05 -25.41
N ALA A 436 -37.11 4.07 -25.61
CA ALA A 436 -36.70 5.44 -25.36
C ALA A 436 -36.45 5.73 -23.86
N LYS A 437 -37.13 4.99 -22.96
CA LYS A 437 -37.18 5.17 -21.50
C LYS A 437 -36.28 4.21 -20.73
N THR A 438 -35.75 3.16 -21.37
CA THR A 438 -34.83 2.22 -20.73
C THR A 438 -33.46 2.87 -20.52
N ASP A 439 -32.94 2.72 -19.31
CA ASP A 439 -31.58 3.12 -18.96
C ASP A 439 -30.61 1.95 -19.20
N VAL A 440 -29.45 2.25 -19.79
CA VAL A 440 -28.29 1.35 -19.80
C VAL A 440 -27.35 1.84 -18.71
N LEU A 441 -27.06 0.98 -17.74
CA LEU A 441 -26.12 1.27 -16.66
C LEU A 441 -24.83 0.49 -16.86
N VAL A 442 -23.69 1.13 -16.65
CA VAL A 442 -22.37 0.47 -16.71
C VAL A 442 -21.58 0.82 -15.45
N ASN A 443 -21.15 -0.18 -14.68
CA ASN A 443 -20.16 0.03 -13.64
C ASN A 443 -18.77 -0.23 -14.23
N VAL A 444 -18.01 0.85 -14.48
CA VAL A 444 -16.63 0.76 -14.95
C VAL A 444 -15.70 0.67 -13.74
N PHE A 445 -15.04 -0.46 -13.57
CA PHE A 445 -14.14 -0.70 -12.45
C PHE A 445 -12.95 0.27 -12.51
N GLY A 446 -12.65 0.95 -11.41
CA GLY A 446 -11.60 1.97 -11.37
C GLY A 446 -11.89 3.19 -12.27
N GLY A 447 -13.13 3.38 -12.72
CA GLY A 447 -13.52 4.57 -13.48
C GLY A 447 -13.33 5.86 -12.65
N SER A 448 -12.97 6.95 -13.31
CA SER A 448 -12.78 8.25 -12.67
C SER A 448 -13.47 9.38 -13.43
N GLU A 449 -13.42 10.60 -12.89
CA GLU A 449 -13.91 11.79 -13.60
C GLU A 449 -13.17 12.09 -14.92
N LYS A 450 -12.03 11.43 -15.18
CA LYS A 450 -11.29 11.52 -16.44
C LYS A 450 -11.64 10.42 -17.43
N SER A 451 -12.47 9.45 -17.05
CA SER A 451 -12.90 8.36 -17.92
C SER A 451 -13.94 8.85 -18.92
N LYS A 452 -13.76 8.48 -20.20
CA LYS A 452 -14.79 8.62 -21.24
C LYS A 452 -15.42 7.25 -21.47
N VAL A 453 -16.75 7.17 -21.30
CA VAL A 453 -17.50 5.93 -21.49
C VAL A 453 -18.53 6.16 -22.60
N GLU A 454 -18.50 5.28 -23.60
CA GLU A 454 -19.36 5.37 -24.77
C GLU A 454 -20.02 4.02 -25.03
N MET A 455 -21.26 4.03 -25.51
CA MET A 455 -21.98 2.83 -25.94
C MET A 455 -22.47 2.97 -27.38
N ARG A 456 -22.67 1.85 -28.09
CA ARG A 456 -23.29 1.82 -29.42
C ARG A 456 -24.17 0.59 -29.59
N PHE A 457 -25.19 0.68 -30.44
CA PHE A 457 -26.04 -0.46 -30.80
C PHE A 457 -25.56 -1.10 -32.10
N GLY A 458 -25.25 -2.40 -32.02
CA GLY A 458 -24.69 -3.15 -33.14
C GLY A 458 -23.35 -2.59 -33.63
N GLU A 459 -22.87 -3.09 -34.76
CA GLU A 459 -21.54 -2.72 -35.27
C GLU A 459 -21.51 -1.37 -35.98
N LYS A 460 -22.65 -0.93 -36.52
CA LYS A 460 -22.80 0.28 -37.35
C LYS A 460 -23.53 1.43 -36.66
N GLY A 461 -23.94 1.26 -35.40
CA GLY A 461 -24.57 2.32 -34.62
C GLY A 461 -23.59 3.45 -34.31
N GLN A 462 -24.13 4.66 -34.09
CA GLN A 462 -23.35 5.78 -33.58
C GLN A 462 -22.96 5.56 -32.12
N TRP A 463 -21.77 6.04 -31.75
CA TRP A 463 -21.35 6.09 -30.36
C TRP A 463 -22.14 7.17 -29.61
N ILE A 464 -22.60 6.80 -28.43
CA ILE A 464 -23.36 7.64 -27.51
C ILE A 464 -22.52 7.75 -26.24
N GLU A 465 -22.09 8.96 -25.92
CA GLU A 465 -21.40 9.23 -24.66
C GLU A 465 -22.35 9.05 -23.48
N MET A 466 -21.90 8.30 -22.47
CA MET A 466 -22.68 7.98 -21.29
C MET A 466 -22.50 9.03 -20.19
N THR A 467 -23.59 9.42 -19.53
CA THR A 467 -23.56 10.38 -18.42
C THR A 467 -23.05 9.72 -17.14
N ARG A 468 -21.94 10.22 -16.60
CA ARG A 468 -21.43 9.80 -15.29
C ARG A 468 -22.44 10.11 -14.20
N THR A 469 -22.84 9.10 -13.43
CA THR A 469 -23.84 9.23 -12.36
C THR A 469 -23.35 8.58 -11.08
N PRO A 470 -23.09 9.38 -10.03
CA PRO A 470 -22.98 8.93 -8.65
C PRO A 470 -24.16 8.09 -8.18
N MET A 471 -23.99 6.78 -8.00
CA MET A 471 -25.01 5.91 -7.42
C MET A 471 -24.41 4.62 -6.85
N LYS A 472 -25.22 3.91 -6.06
CA LYS A 472 -24.90 2.55 -5.65
C LYS A 472 -25.05 1.60 -6.83
N ASP A 473 -24.21 0.58 -6.87
CA ASP A 473 -24.32 -0.47 -7.89
C ASP A 473 -25.56 -1.34 -7.63
N PRO A 474 -26.51 -1.41 -8.58
CA PRO A 474 -27.77 -2.14 -8.38
C PRO A 474 -27.58 -3.66 -8.30
N ALA A 475 -26.58 -4.21 -8.99
CA ALA A 475 -26.27 -5.65 -8.91
C ALA A 475 -25.61 -5.98 -7.57
N TYR A 476 -24.77 -5.09 -7.05
CA TYR A 476 -24.21 -5.22 -5.71
C TYR A 476 -25.32 -5.18 -4.64
N GLU A 477 -26.27 -4.24 -4.72
CA GLU A 477 -27.38 -4.19 -3.76
C GLU A 477 -28.22 -5.48 -3.80
N ALA A 478 -28.59 -5.95 -5.00
CA ALA A 478 -29.34 -7.20 -5.16
C ALA A 478 -28.56 -8.43 -4.66
N MET A 479 -27.23 -8.47 -4.88
CA MET A 479 -26.35 -9.52 -4.39
C MET A 479 -26.30 -9.52 -2.85
N VAL A 480 -26.14 -8.36 -2.21
CA VAL A 480 -26.14 -8.25 -0.74
C VAL A 480 -27.48 -8.68 -0.15
N GLU A 481 -28.61 -8.31 -0.78
CA GLU A 481 -29.93 -8.75 -0.34
C GLU A 481 -30.09 -10.27 -0.44
N LYS A 482 -29.66 -10.86 -1.56
CA LYS A 482 -29.66 -12.31 -1.76
C LYS A 482 -28.81 -13.01 -0.70
N ASP A 483 -27.60 -12.53 -0.46
CA ASP A 483 -26.69 -13.13 0.52
C ASP A 483 -27.25 -13.08 1.95
N ARG A 484 -27.97 -12.01 2.31
CA ARG A 484 -28.66 -11.93 3.61
C ARG A 484 -29.86 -12.87 3.72
N ALA A 485 -30.53 -13.14 2.61
CA ALA A 485 -31.67 -14.04 2.57
C ALA A 485 -31.26 -15.52 2.65
N LEU A 486 -29.99 -15.84 2.35
CA LEU A 486 -29.45 -17.18 2.58
C LEU A 486 -29.25 -17.39 4.08
N THR A 487 -30.13 -18.17 4.70
CA THR A 487 -29.91 -18.68 6.06
C THR A 487 -28.71 -19.61 6.05
N THR A 488 -27.73 -19.36 6.91
CA THR A 488 -26.71 -20.36 7.25
C THR A 488 -27.43 -21.65 7.67
N PRO A 489 -27.15 -22.79 7.03
CA PRO A 489 -27.74 -24.08 7.40
C PRO A 489 -27.59 -24.42 8.87
#